data_AF-A0A0G4EF83-F1
#
_entry.id   AF-A0A0G4EF83-F1
#
_cell.length_a   1.000
_cell.length_b   1.000
_cell.length_c   1.000
_cell.angle_alpha   90.00
_cell.angle_beta   90.00
_cell.angle_gamma   90.00
#
_symmetry.space_group_name_H-M   'P 1'
#
loop_
_entity.id
_entity.type
_entity.pdbx_description
1 polymer ?
#
loop_
_entity_poly.entity_id
_entity_poly.type
_entity_poly.pdbx_seq_one_letter_code
_entity_poly.pdbx_strand_id
1 'polypeptide(L)'
;MRSDGIDTRGKNTLQRLTCAAPLIGPFTHRWTDLLSRPVAAFSPALLEVPVSIAAAGGMSGPSASASASAAAGSFFSNVFGWINHGGTQDDEQSRFCETFERLLTLHEQVVALQTQMGDTIRYLAAKGYVGESRLPMVEGAVSDISDALGPLTDGLRRLNGAALLEGHSKTFGLVTPDEQASAVAEKTTETTGTNKKVEVNSKRPRGDAPVESSGAAAPPLLPGLSLPTDVMRDIFLPFLTPHDSTALCRTSEAVSSTVEAALVADMDSIIQRDGLTGVIGYTPLNQSSHGSRLVRRLRLIRLHYMMVTGGDWRGTVPLLRLAKSCGRVQQLPVELTNDDLRLAGSKAVIDSRRKALRQYSLYSHRLGERMRLTRNAGGRDELGGGLVRVHTRQRAPAIYRHRFDAADPPCRYREFPAYGDAGLDYSSFRGLIIRRLAALSSREVTRHSGRRIGALMAQQPPLWGCRTIAYSTTDYGWSGFVTYRFVILCGAEEGDEFAAYIEMAKYNDGSASIELRTTAAPRGGVSGPAAFPQVVSVARSKMDGPSLKLLPDI
;
A
#
# COMPACT_ATOMS: atom_id res chain seq x y z
N MET A 1 22.76 80.23 27.46
CA MET A 1 24.04 79.89 26.78
C MET A 1 24.08 78.37 26.68
N ARG A 2 23.75 77.78 25.51
CA ARG A 2 24.67 77.27 24.47
C ARG A 2 25.71 76.29 25.06
N SER A 3 25.66 75.00 24.68
CA SER A 3 26.56 74.37 23.65
C SER A 3 27.62 73.54 24.40
N ASP A 4 28.04 72.30 24.13
CA ASP A 4 27.95 71.25 23.09
C ASP A 4 28.13 69.88 23.82
N GLY A 5 27.74 68.69 23.38
CA GLY A 5 27.99 68.01 22.10
C GLY A 5 29.26 67.14 22.19
N ILE A 6 29.12 65.80 22.20
CA ILE A 6 30.06 64.81 21.62
C ILE A 6 29.27 63.51 21.34
N ASP A 7 29.28 63.13 20.07
CA ASP A 7 28.79 61.89 19.46
C ASP A 7 29.98 60.94 19.27
N THR A 8 29.83 59.65 19.57
CA THR A 8 30.59 58.59 18.88
C THR A 8 29.77 57.31 18.74
N ARG A 9 29.40 57.05 17.48
CA ARG A 9 28.95 55.77 16.92
C ARG A 9 29.89 54.60 17.25
N GLY A 10 29.33 53.53 17.81
CA GLY A 10 29.93 52.20 17.85
C GLY A 10 29.09 51.20 17.04
N LYS A 11 29.57 50.85 15.85
CA LYS A 11 29.07 49.73 15.03
C LYS A 11 29.38 48.41 15.76
N ASN A 12 28.40 47.54 15.98
CA ASN A 12 28.67 46.14 16.32
C ASN A 12 28.06 45.20 15.28
N THR A 13 28.98 44.44 14.70
CA THR A 13 28.89 43.57 13.55
C THR A 13 28.35 42.20 13.97
N LEU A 14 27.41 41.67 13.18
CA LEU A 14 26.99 40.27 13.19
C LEU A 14 28.20 39.34 13.03
N GLN A 15 28.51 38.53 14.06
CA GLN A 15 29.29 37.32 13.89
C GLN A 15 28.34 36.13 13.65
N ARG A 16 28.30 35.69 12.40
CA ARG A 16 27.81 34.36 12.00
C ARG A 16 28.80 33.31 12.49
N LEU A 17 28.38 32.45 13.42
CA LEU A 17 29.05 31.18 13.69
C LEU A 17 28.55 30.14 12.66
N THR A 18 29.36 29.92 11.63
CA THR A 18 29.31 28.74 10.77
C THR A 18 29.87 27.54 11.53
N CYS A 19 29.02 26.56 11.84
CA CYS A 19 29.48 25.23 12.28
C CYS A 19 29.99 24.45 11.08
N ALA A 20 31.29 24.16 11.11
CA ALA A 20 32.00 23.31 10.16
C ALA A 20 31.55 21.84 10.31
N ALA A 21 31.27 21.19 9.18
CA ALA A 21 31.14 19.75 9.05
C ALA A 21 32.55 19.11 9.00
N PRO A 22 32.80 17.95 9.63
CA PRO A 22 34.05 17.24 9.45
C PRO A 22 34.02 16.42 8.16
N LEU A 23 35.01 16.70 7.32
CA LEU A 23 35.48 15.90 6.19
C LEU A 23 35.95 14.51 6.69
N ILE A 24 35.39 13.45 6.14
CA ILE A 24 35.92 12.09 6.25
C ILE A 24 36.78 11.84 5.01
N GLY A 25 38.10 11.77 5.22
CA GLY A 25 39.07 11.30 4.22
C GLY A 25 39.10 9.76 4.14
N PRO A 26 39.65 9.19 3.05
CA PRO A 26 39.53 7.78 2.73
C PRO A 26 40.65 6.96 3.40
N PHE A 27 40.28 5.83 4.01
CA PHE A 27 41.24 4.78 4.37
C PHE A 27 41.30 3.75 3.24
N THR A 28 42.40 3.78 2.51
CA THR A 28 42.87 2.72 1.63
C THR A 28 43.63 1.68 2.47
N HIS A 29 43.21 0.42 2.42
CA HIS A 29 44.14 -0.69 2.66
C HIS A 29 43.90 -1.83 1.68
N ARG A 30 44.92 -1.95 0.82
CA ARG A 30 45.34 -3.08 -0.02
C ARG A 30 45.47 -4.35 0.84
N TRP A 31 44.95 -5.47 0.36
CA TRP A 31 45.56 -6.79 0.51
C TRP A 31 45.20 -7.63 -0.71
N THR A 32 46.19 -7.78 -1.59
CA THR A 32 46.33 -8.85 -2.57
C THR A 32 47.18 -9.96 -1.96
N ASP A 33 47.03 -11.16 -2.53
CA ASP A 33 47.84 -12.38 -2.39
C ASP A 33 47.54 -13.34 -1.23
N LEU A 34 46.86 -14.44 -1.58
CA LEU A 34 47.42 -15.80 -1.50
C LEU A 34 46.53 -16.79 -2.26
N LEU A 35 46.84 -17.00 -3.54
CA LEU A 35 46.59 -18.27 -4.23
C LEU A 35 47.84 -19.13 -4.06
N SER A 36 47.71 -20.33 -3.49
CA SER A 36 48.41 -21.55 -3.95
C SER A 36 48.06 -22.81 -3.14
N ARG A 37 47.16 -23.61 -3.74
CA ARG A 37 47.19 -25.09 -3.91
C ARG A 37 46.99 -26.04 -2.70
N PRO A 38 46.61 -27.33 -2.93
CA PRO A 38 46.00 -27.95 -4.11
C PRO A 38 44.74 -28.80 -3.83
N VAL A 39 44.09 -29.08 -4.96
CA VAL A 39 43.07 -30.11 -5.25
C VAL A 39 43.49 -31.49 -4.75
N ALA A 40 42.56 -32.20 -4.08
CA ALA A 40 42.54 -33.66 -4.02
C ALA A 40 41.20 -34.16 -4.57
N ALA A 41 41.30 -35.14 -5.45
CA ALA A 41 40.25 -35.66 -6.31
C ALA A 41 39.47 -36.82 -5.68
N PHE A 42 38.20 -36.93 -6.09
CA PHE A 42 37.40 -38.14 -6.36
C PHE A 42 37.54 -39.41 -5.49
N SER A 43 36.42 -39.80 -4.86
CA SER A 43 35.74 -41.07 -5.15
C SER A 43 34.29 -41.08 -4.65
N PRO A 44 33.31 -41.60 -5.43
CA PRO A 44 31.94 -41.82 -4.98
C PRO A 44 31.77 -43.25 -4.46
N ALA A 45 31.37 -43.39 -3.20
CA ALA A 45 30.89 -44.67 -2.68
C ALA A 45 29.37 -44.69 -2.72
N LEU A 46 28.85 -45.54 -3.61
CA LEU A 46 27.52 -46.14 -3.56
C LEU A 46 27.22 -46.65 -2.14
N LEU A 47 26.03 -46.37 -1.63
CA LEU A 47 25.46 -47.20 -0.57
C LEU A 47 23.96 -47.33 -0.75
N GLU A 48 23.60 -48.60 -0.88
CA GLU A 48 22.32 -49.15 -1.23
C GLU A 48 21.28 -48.97 -0.12
N VAL A 49 20.04 -48.93 -0.59
CA VAL A 49 18.81 -49.12 0.19
C VAL A 49 18.75 -50.56 0.70
N PRO A 50 18.28 -50.80 1.94
CA PRO A 50 17.47 -51.99 2.18
C PRO A 50 16.04 -51.61 2.55
N VAL A 51 15.14 -51.97 1.65
CA VAL A 51 13.72 -52.20 1.90
C VAL A 51 13.62 -53.46 2.76
N SER A 52 13.02 -53.37 3.94
CA SER A 52 12.53 -54.55 4.66
C SER A 52 11.01 -54.60 4.57
N ILE A 53 10.56 -55.58 3.81
CA ILE A 53 9.18 -56.07 3.74
C ILE A 53 8.95 -56.94 4.98
N ALA A 54 7.93 -56.60 5.78
CA ALA A 54 7.34 -57.53 6.74
C ALA A 54 5.87 -57.68 6.40
N ALA A 55 5.52 -58.88 5.92
CA ALA A 55 4.18 -59.34 5.63
C ALA A 55 3.60 -60.05 6.86
N ALA A 56 2.40 -59.64 7.28
CA ALA A 56 1.39 -60.42 7.99
C ALA A 56 0.09 -59.61 7.84
N GLY A 57 -1.00 -60.06 7.22
CA GLY A 57 -1.60 -61.39 7.29
C GLY A 57 -2.73 -61.34 8.32
N GLY A 58 -3.96 -61.03 7.90
CA GLY A 58 -5.12 -61.00 8.80
C GLY A 58 -6.41 -60.55 8.12
N MET A 59 -7.14 -61.51 7.55
CA MET A 59 -8.46 -61.36 6.93
C MET A 59 -9.58 -61.15 7.96
N SER A 60 -10.59 -60.33 7.61
CA SER A 60 -12.04 -60.41 7.96
C SER A 60 -12.71 -59.12 7.43
N GLY A 61 -13.45 -59.11 6.31
CA GLY A 61 -14.88 -59.44 6.22
C GLY A 61 -15.68 -58.16 5.87
N PRO A 62 -16.54 -58.14 4.83
CA PRO A 62 -17.09 -56.89 4.29
C PRO A 62 -18.40 -56.51 4.99
N SER A 63 -18.56 -55.24 5.36
CA SER A 63 -19.86 -54.64 5.67
C SER A 63 -20.10 -53.47 4.73
N ALA A 64 -21.11 -53.65 3.89
CA ALA A 64 -21.68 -52.63 3.05
C ALA A 64 -22.42 -51.60 3.91
N SER A 65 -22.08 -50.33 3.73
CA SER A 65 -22.92 -49.22 4.14
C SER A 65 -22.86 -48.15 3.05
N ALA A 66 -24.00 -48.03 2.37
CA ALA A 66 -24.32 -46.91 1.51
C ALA A 66 -24.36 -45.63 2.35
N SER A 67 -23.70 -44.58 1.87
CA SER A 67 -23.95 -43.21 2.33
C SER A 67 -23.92 -42.29 1.14
N ALA A 68 -25.07 -41.62 0.99
CA ALA A 68 -25.44 -40.73 -0.08
C ALA A 68 -24.46 -39.58 -0.28
N SER A 69 -24.23 -39.28 -1.55
CA SER A 69 -23.68 -38.02 -2.04
C SER A 69 -24.60 -36.86 -1.68
N ALA A 70 -24.23 -36.12 -0.63
CA ALA A 70 -24.79 -34.79 -0.37
C ALA A 70 -24.03 -33.76 -1.21
N ALA A 71 -24.75 -33.12 -2.13
CA ALA A 71 -24.28 -32.03 -2.95
C ALA A 71 -23.79 -30.86 -2.06
N ALA A 72 -22.58 -30.38 -2.35
CA ALA A 72 -22.06 -29.16 -1.77
C ALA A 72 -22.87 -27.97 -2.31
N GLY A 73 -23.54 -27.26 -1.40
CA GLY A 73 -24.45 -26.16 -1.68
C GLY A 73 -23.77 -24.97 -2.35
N SER A 74 -24.43 -24.49 -3.40
CA SER A 74 -24.27 -23.17 -4.02
C SER A 74 -24.49 -22.06 -2.99
N PHE A 75 -23.54 -21.14 -2.89
CA PHE A 75 -23.47 -20.10 -1.86
C PHE A 75 -24.10 -18.75 -2.26
N PHE A 76 -24.98 -18.69 -3.26
CA PHE A 76 -25.48 -17.41 -3.80
C PHE A 76 -26.99 -17.12 -3.67
N SER A 77 -27.81 -18.00 -3.06
CA SER A 77 -29.28 -17.83 -3.08
C SER A 77 -29.90 -16.78 -2.13
N ASN A 78 -29.14 -16.02 -1.33
CA ASN A 78 -29.74 -15.17 -0.28
C ASN A 78 -29.78 -13.65 -0.56
N VAL A 79 -29.58 -13.18 -1.79
CA VAL A 79 -29.54 -11.73 -2.08
C VAL A 79 -30.89 -11.13 -2.52
N PHE A 80 -31.87 -11.95 -2.89
CA PHE A 80 -33.20 -11.46 -3.31
C PHE A 80 -34.33 -12.13 -2.51
N GLY A 81 -34.51 -11.73 -1.26
CA GLY A 81 -35.78 -11.98 -0.58
C GLY A 81 -36.73 -10.87 -0.95
N TRP A 82 -37.88 -11.14 -1.59
CA TRP A 82 -39.06 -10.27 -1.66
C TRP A 82 -40.37 -11.07 -1.89
N ILE A 83 -41.46 -10.37 -1.64
CA ILE A 83 -42.83 -10.77 -1.29
C ILE A 83 -43.59 -11.45 -2.44
N ASN A 84 -44.26 -12.58 -2.14
CA ASN A 84 -45.15 -13.31 -3.04
C ASN A 84 -46.43 -12.50 -3.36
N HIS A 85 -46.58 -12.08 -4.62
CA HIS A 85 -47.86 -11.67 -5.19
C HIS A 85 -48.10 -12.34 -6.56
N GLY A 86 -48.99 -13.34 -6.60
CA GLY A 86 -49.95 -13.61 -7.69
C GLY A 86 -49.46 -13.97 -9.11
N GLY A 87 -49.30 -15.27 -9.38
CA GLY A 87 -50.00 -15.97 -10.46
C GLY A 87 -49.50 -15.90 -11.91
N THR A 88 -48.77 -14.86 -12.34
CA THR A 88 -48.18 -14.80 -13.71
C THR A 88 -46.74 -14.29 -13.74
N GLN A 89 -46.20 -13.89 -12.60
CA GLN A 89 -44.85 -13.31 -12.47
C GLN A 89 -43.75 -14.37 -12.31
N ASP A 90 -44.10 -15.61 -11.95
CA ASP A 90 -43.13 -16.67 -11.63
C ASP A 90 -42.35 -17.14 -12.88
N ASP A 91 -42.98 -17.16 -14.06
CA ASP A 91 -42.35 -17.68 -15.29
C ASP A 91 -41.28 -16.72 -15.86
N GLU A 92 -41.53 -15.41 -15.83
CA GLU A 92 -40.58 -14.41 -16.30
C GLU A 92 -39.37 -14.30 -15.37
N GLN A 93 -39.61 -14.37 -14.06
CA GLN A 93 -38.55 -14.32 -13.06
C GLN A 93 -37.69 -15.59 -13.10
N SER A 94 -38.28 -16.76 -13.32
CA SER A 94 -37.52 -18.00 -13.52
C SER A 94 -36.61 -17.93 -14.75
N ARG A 95 -37.13 -17.41 -15.89
CA ARG A 95 -36.34 -17.22 -17.11
C ARG A 95 -35.21 -16.21 -16.94
N PHE A 96 -35.46 -15.13 -16.19
CA PHE A 96 -34.44 -14.15 -15.85
C PHE A 96 -33.30 -14.77 -15.04
N CYS A 97 -33.63 -15.50 -13.95
CA CYS A 97 -32.64 -16.18 -13.12
C CYS A 97 -31.80 -17.17 -13.92
N GLU A 98 -32.43 -18.00 -14.76
CA GLU A 98 -31.72 -18.96 -15.62
C GLU A 98 -30.77 -18.24 -16.60
N THR A 99 -31.23 -17.15 -17.22
CA THR A 99 -30.40 -16.37 -18.16
C THR A 99 -29.23 -15.71 -17.45
N PHE A 100 -29.42 -15.22 -16.23
CA PHE A 100 -28.38 -14.59 -15.43
C PHE A 100 -27.33 -15.61 -14.94
N GLU A 101 -27.74 -16.80 -14.52
CA GLU A 101 -26.82 -17.90 -14.17
C GLU A 101 -25.97 -18.32 -15.37
N ARG A 102 -26.55 -18.39 -16.58
CA ARG A 102 -25.80 -18.64 -17.82
C ARG A 102 -24.78 -17.53 -18.09
N LEU A 103 -25.14 -16.27 -17.84
CA LEU A 103 -24.22 -15.14 -18.02
C LEU A 103 -23.04 -15.18 -17.03
N LEU A 104 -23.30 -15.53 -15.77
CA LEU A 104 -22.25 -15.73 -14.76
C LEU A 104 -21.31 -16.88 -15.14
N THR A 105 -21.87 -18.00 -15.59
CA THR A 105 -21.09 -19.15 -16.06
C THR A 105 -20.20 -18.76 -17.25
N LEU A 106 -20.73 -17.99 -18.21
CA LEU A 106 -19.97 -17.47 -19.34
C LEU A 106 -18.84 -16.54 -18.88
N HIS A 107 -19.09 -15.68 -17.89
CA HIS A 107 -18.06 -14.80 -17.31
C HIS A 107 -16.91 -15.61 -16.70
N GLU A 108 -17.22 -16.65 -15.93
CA GLU A 108 -16.22 -17.54 -15.33
C GLU A 108 -15.38 -18.26 -16.41
N GLN A 109 -16.02 -18.72 -17.49
CA GLN A 109 -15.32 -19.33 -18.63
C GLN A 109 -14.37 -18.34 -19.32
N VAL A 110 -14.79 -17.08 -19.51
CA VAL A 110 -13.93 -16.03 -20.08
C VAL A 110 -12.72 -15.74 -19.18
N VAL A 111 -12.91 -15.70 -17.86
CA VAL A 111 -11.79 -15.49 -16.90
C VAL A 111 -10.81 -16.67 -16.91
N ALA A 112 -11.31 -17.90 -16.98
CA ALA A 112 -10.48 -19.10 -17.11
C ALA A 112 -9.67 -19.08 -18.41
N LEU A 113 -10.32 -18.76 -19.53
CA LEU A 113 -9.68 -18.64 -20.84
C LEU A 113 -8.60 -17.54 -20.85
N GLN A 114 -8.88 -16.37 -20.29
CA GLN A 114 -7.93 -15.26 -20.18
C GLN A 114 -6.69 -15.67 -19.37
N THR A 115 -6.89 -16.40 -18.27
CA THR A 115 -5.80 -16.90 -17.43
C THR A 115 -4.92 -17.88 -18.20
N GLN A 116 -5.53 -18.87 -18.86
CA GLN A 116 -4.84 -19.88 -19.66
C GLN A 116 -4.07 -19.27 -20.84
N MET A 117 -4.67 -18.30 -21.54
CA MET A 117 -4.01 -17.58 -22.63
C MET A 117 -2.80 -16.79 -22.10
N GLY A 118 -2.95 -16.09 -20.97
CA GLY A 118 -1.85 -15.36 -20.33
C GLY A 118 -0.69 -16.26 -19.89
N ASP A 119 -0.99 -17.45 -19.37
CA ASP A 119 0.02 -18.46 -19.02
C ASP A 119 0.75 -18.99 -20.27
N THR A 120 0.00 -19.25 -21.35
CA THR A 120 0.53 -19.73 -22.63
C THR A 120 1.46 -18.69 -23.27
N ILE A 121 1.05 -17.42 -23.32
CA ILE A 121 1.87 -16.32 -23.84
C ILE A 121 3.16 -16.19 -23.02
N ARG A 122 3.08 -16.24 -21.69
CA ARG A 122 4.27 -16.16 -20.82
C ARG A 122 5.21 -17.34 -21.05
N TYR A 123 4.67 -18.54 -21.25
CA TYR A 123 5.48 -19.72 -21.59
C TYR A 123 6.19 -19.57 -22.94
N LEU A 124 5.47 -19.13 -23.99
CA LEU A 124 6.05 -18.89 -25.31
C LEU A 124 7.10 -17.78 -25.28
N ALA A 125 6.86 -16.69 -24.55
CA ALA A 125 7.82 -15.61 -24.35
C ALA A 125 9.07 -16.08 -23.60
N ALA A 126 8.91 -16.90 -22.56
CA ALA A 126 10.03 -17.46 -21.81
C ALA A 126 10.88 -18.43 -22.64
N LYS A 127 10.30 -19.11 -23.64
CA LYS A 127 11.04 -19.95 -24.57
C LYS A 127 11.88 -19.15 -25.57
N GLY A 128 11.56 -17.88 -25.81
CA GLY A 128 12.33 -16.96 -26.65
C GLY A 128 12.31 -17.26 -28.16
N TYR A 129 11.81 -18.42 -28.57
CA TYR A 129 11.66 -18.82 -29.96
C TYR A 129 10.59 -19.90 -30.12
N VAL A 130 9.82 -19.81 -31.20
CA VAL A 130 8.88 -20.84 -31.67
C VAL A 130 9.44 -21.35 -33.00
N GLY A 131 9.68 -22.65 -33.11
CA GLY A 131 10.17 -23.26 -34.35
C GLY A 131 9.28 -22.91 -35.54
N GLU A 132 9.88 -22.67 -36.72
CA GLU A 132 9.14 -22.34 -37.96
C GLU A 132 8.01 -23.34 -38.26
N SER A 133 8.23 -24.63 -37.96
CA SER A 133 7.21 -25.69 -38.13
C SER A 133 5.98 -25.55 -37.22
N ARG A 134 6.05 -24.73 -36.17
CA ARG A 134 4.97 -24.48 -35.21
C ARG A 134 4.38 -23.07 -35.34
N LEU A 135 4.99 -22.20 -36.14
CA LEU A 135 4.50 -20.84 -36.35
C LEU A 135 3.07 -20.81 -36.93
N PRO A 136 2.72 -21.63 -37.95
CA PRO A 136 1.35 -21.66 -38.48
C PRO A 136 0.29 -22.06 -37.45
N MET A 137 0.66 -22.86 -36.44
CA MET A 137 -0.25 -23.25 -35.36
C MET A 137 -0.52 -22.09 -34.40
N VAL A 138 0.50 -21.27 -34.11
CA VAL A 138 0.34 -20.06 -33.29
C VAL A 138 -0.49 -19.02 -34.04
N GLU A 139 -0.21 -18.82 -35.33
CA GLU A 139 -0.97 -17.90 -36.18
C GLU A 139 -2.43 -18.34 -36.32
N GLY A 140 -2.68 -19.63 -36.54
CA GLY A 140 -4.03 -20.20 -36.54
C GLY A 140 -4.76 -19.96 -35.22
N ALA A 141 -4.12 -20.24 -34.09
CA ALA A 141 -4.73 -20.00 -32.77
C ALA A 141 -5.03 -18.50 -32.52
N VAL A 142 -4.17 -17.59 -32.98
CA VAL A 142 -4.42 -16.14 -32.89
C VAL A 142 -5.62 -15.76 -33.75
N SER A 143 -5.73 -16.30 -34.97
CA SER A 143 -6.88 -16.08 -35.85
C SER A 143 -8.17 -16.58 -35.22
N ASP A 144 -8.19 -17.83 -34.73
CA ASP A 144 -9.37 -18.44 -34.11
C ASP A 144 -9.84 -17.64 -32.88
N ILE A 145 -8.91 -17.14 -32.06
CA ILE A 145 -9.23 -16.29 -30.91
C ILE A 145 -9.80 -14.95 -31.38
N SER A 146 -9.20 -14.33 -32.39
CA SER A 146 -9.68 -13.07 -32.96
C SER A 146 -11.11 -13.22 -33.49
N ASP A 147 -11.38 -14.31 -34.21
CA ASP A 147 -12.69 -14.60 -34.78
C ASP A 147 -13.73 -14.87 -33.68
N ALA A 148 -13.34 -15.54 -32.59
CA ALA A 148 -14.22 -15.79 -31.45
C ALA A 148 -14.54 -14.52 -30.63
N LEU A 149 -13.67 -13.51 -30.64
CA LEU A 149 -13.89 -12.24 -29.93
C LEU A 149 -14.97 -11.36 -30.58
N GLY A 150 -15.21 -11.50 -31.88
CA GLY A 150 -16.25 -10.75 -32.60
C GLY A 150 -17.65 -10.98 -32.01
N PRO A 151 -18.16 -12.23 -32.01
CA PRO A 151 -19.46 -12.57 -31.42
C PRO A 151 -19.58 -12.18 -29.94
N LEU A 152 -18.50 -12.33 -29.15
CA LEU A 152 -18.49 -11.93 -27.74
C LEU A 152 -18.65 -10.40 -27.58
N THR A 153 -17.95 -9.63 -28.41
CA THR A 153 -18.05 -8.17 -28.44
C THR A 153 -19.45 -7.71 -28.81
N ASP A 154 -20.08 -8.34 -29.79
CA ASP A 154 -21.46 -8.05 -30.17
C ASP A 154 -22.46 -8.45 -29.07
N GLY A 155 -22.22 -9.57 -28.37
CA GLY A 155 -22.98 -9.96 -27.19
C GLY A 155 -22.89 -8.90 -26.07
N LEU A 156 -21.69 -8.40 -25.79
CA LEU A 156 -21.48 -7.32 -24.82
C LEU A 156 -22.17 -6.02 -25.23
N ARG A 157 -22.16 -5.66 -26.52
CA ARG A 157 -22.90 -4.50 -27.03
C ARG A 157 -24.41 -4.64 -26.79
N ARG A 158 -24.98 -5.84 -27.00
CA ARG A 158 -26.40 -6.12 -26.74
C ARG A 158 -26.73 -6.06 -25.24
N LEU A 159 -25.88 -6.63 -24.39
CA LEU A 159 -26.03 -6.54 -22.93
C LEU A 159 -25.96 -5.09 -22.45
N ASN A 160 -25.03 -4.30 -22.98
CA ASN A 160 -24.97 -2.87 -22.71
C ASN A 160 -26.25 -2.18 -23.19
N GLY A 161 -26.74 -2.48 -24.40
CA GLY A 161 -28.02 -1.96 -24.91
C GLY A 161 -29.20 -2.27 -23.98
N ALA A 162 -29.31 -3.50 -23.48
CA ALA A 162 -30.33 -3.89 -22.51
C ALA A 162 -30.20 -3.11 -21.20
N ALA A 163 -28.98 -2.97 -20.67
CA ALA A 163 -28.73 -2.16 -19.47
C ALA A 163 -29.09 -0.67 -19.69
N LEU A 164 -28.76 -0.10 -20.86
CA LEU A 164 -29.12 1.27 -21.20
C LEU A 164 -30.65 1.48 -21.19
N LEU A 165 -31.42 0.52 -21.71
CA LEU A 165 -32.89 0.56 -21.76
C LEU A 165 -33.53 0.46 -20.36
N GLU A 166 -32.91 -0.28 -19.44
CA GLU A 166 -33.31 -0.35 -18.02
C GLU A 166 -32.88 0.88 -17.19
N GLY A 167 -32.46 1.96 -17.84
CA GLY A 167 -32.07 3.20 -17.17
C GLY A 167 -30.61 3.25 -16.68
N HIS A 168 -29.80 2.21 -16.92
CA HIS A 168 -28.36 2.20 -16.64
C HIS A 168 -27.54 2.89 -17.74
N SER A 169 -27.97 4.09 -18.16
CA SER A 169 -27.36 4.80 -19.30
C SER A 169 -25.93 5.31 -19.09
N LYS A 170 -25.38 5.22 -17.87
CA LYS A 170 -24.17 5.95 -17.47
C LYS A 170 -22.96 5.07 -17.12
N THR A 171 -23.08 3.74 -17.09
CA THR A 171 -22.01 2.85 -16.60
C THR A 171 -21.14 2.23 -17.71
N PHE A 172 -21.50 2.40 -18.99
CA PHE A 172 -20.80 1.74 -20.11
C PHE A 172 -20.47 2.71 -21.24
N GLY A 173 -19.40 3.49 -21.06
CA GLY A 173 -18.71 4.15 -22.16
C GLY A 173 -17.77 3.16 -22.84
N LEU A 174 -18.13 2.68 -24.03
CA LEU A 174 -17.21 1.91 -24.87
C LEU A 174 -16.08 2.84 -25.33
N VAL A 175 -14.84 2.55 -24.93
CA VAL A 175 -13.65 3.17 -25.52
C VAL A 175 -13.44 2.53 -26.89
N THR A 176 -13.56 3.32 -27.96
CA THR A 176 -13.20 2.89 -29.31
C THR A 176 -11.67 2.93 -29.47
N PRO A 177 -11.05 1.91 -30.10
CA PRO A 177 -9.59 1.83 -30.25
C PRO A 177 -8.97 2.93 -31.14
N ASP A 178 -9.77 3.63 -31.94
CA ASP A 178 -9.25 4.48 -33.04
C ASP A 178 -8.74 5.86 -32.60
N GLU A 179 -8.98 6.30 -31.36
CA GLU A 179 -8.53 7.62 -30.90
C GLU A 179 -7.04 7.68 -30.51
N GLN A 180 -6.30 6.57 -30.58
CA GLN A 180 -4.90 6.49 -30.11
C GLN A 180 -3.84 6.42 -31.23
N ALA A 181 -4.23 6.41 -32.50
CA ALA A 181 -3.30 6.24 -33.63
C ALA A 181 -2.78 7.56 -34.25
N SER A 182 -3.28 8.74 -33.86
CA SER A 182 -3.05 9.97 -34.64
C SER A 182 -2.07 10.99 -34.06
N ALA A 183 -1.16 10.60 -33.16
CA ALA A 183 -0.25 11.55 -32.50
C ALA A 183 1.22 11.12 -32.41
N VAL A 184 1.79 10.52 -33.46
CA VAL A 184 3.27 10.40 -33.59
C VAL A 184 3.68 10.43 -35.07
N ALA A 185 3.92 11.63 -35.63
CA ALA A 185 4.89 11.83 -36.73
C ALA A 185 4.98 13.32 -37.08
N GLU A 186 6.02 14.01 -36.60
CA GLU A 186 6.91 14.85 -37.44
C GLU A 186 7.91 15.58 -36.55
N LYS A 187 9.16 15.15 -36.61
CA LYS A 187 10.30 15.94 -36.12
C LYS A 187 11.44 15.76 -37.12
N THR A 188 11.46 16.61 -38.13
CA THR A 188 12.59 16.74 -39.05
C THR A 188 13.41 17.96 -38.65
N THR A 189 14.68 17.68 -38.38
CA THR A 189 15.79 18.62 -38.19
C THR A 189 16.04 19.44 -39.45
N GLU A 190 16.26 20.75 -39.31
CA GLU A 190 17.22 21.47 -40.16
C GLU A 190 17.77 22.73 -39.48
N THR A 191 18.98 23.09 -39.88
CA THR A 191 19.96 23.89 -39.15
C THR A 191 20.32 25.14 -39.95
N THR A 192 20.48 26.26 -39.25
CA THR A 192 21.40 27.40 -39.53
C THR A 192 21.16 28.31 -40.77
N GLY A 193 21.04 29.62 -40.53
CA GLY A 193 21.23 30.63 -41.59
C GLY A 193 20.85 32.08 -41.23
N THR A 194 21.76 32.78 -40.55
CA THR A 194 22.05 34.24 -40.52
C THR A 194 21.09 35.30 -41.11
N ASN A 195 20.80 36.30 -40.26
CA ASN A 195 20.75 37.75 -40.50
C ASN A 195 20.14 38.30 -41.81
N LYS A 196 19.02 39.02 -41.68
CA LYS A 196 18.90 40.39 -42.22
C LYS A 196 17.76 41.18 -41.59
N LYS A 197 18.13 42.34 -41.07
CA LYS A 197 17.31 43.46 -40.65
C LYS A 197 16.59 44.06 -41.87
N VAL A 198 15.27 44.04 -41.90
CA VAL A 198 14.46 44.96 -42.72
C VAL A 198 13.24 45.39 -41.91
N GLU A 199 13.20 46.69 -41.72
CA GLU A 199 12.14 47.51 -41.15
C GLU A 199 11.04 47.68 -42.21
N VAL A 200 9.82 47.18 -41.96
CA VAL A 200 8.63 47.59 -42.71
C VAL A 200 7.46 47.82 -41.75
N ASN A 201 7.22 49.11 -41.57
CA ASN A 201 6.06 49.73 -40.98
C ASN A 201 4.81 49.36 -41.80
N SER A 202 3.82 48.69 -41.19
CA SER A 202 2.48 48.61 -41.76
C SER A 202 1.41 48.60 -40.66
N LYS A 203 0.95 49.82 -40.35
CA LYS A 203 -0.40 50.10 -39.82
C LYS A 203 -1.43 49.30 -40.61
N ARG A 204 -2.21 48.45 -39.94
CA ARG A 204 -3.56 48.10 -40.36
C ARG A 204 -4.56 48.36 -39.24
N PRO A 205 -5.71 48.98 -39.55
CA PRO A 205 -6.70 49.43 -38.59
C PRO A 205 -7.54 48.29 -38.02
N ARG A 206 -7.92 48.45 -36.75
CA ARG A 206 -9.02 47.73 -36.08
C ARG A 206 -10.27 47.84 -36.95
N GLY A 207 -10.75 46.71 -37.44
CA GLY A 207 -12.14 46.52 -37.85
C GLY A 207 -12.88 45.92 -36.67
N ASP A 208 -13.62 46.77 -35.95
CA ASP A 208 -14.64 46.33 -35.00
C ASP A 208 -15.81 45.74 -35.79
N ALA A 209 -15.94 44.41 -35.75
CA ALA A 209 -17.16 43.72 -36.16
C ALA A 209 -17.69 42.97 -34.93
N PRO A 210 -18.96 43.19 -34.53
CA PRO A 210 -19.56 42.44 -33.45
C PRO A 210 -19.80 41.02 -33.94
N VAL A 211 -19.08 40.06 -33.37
CA VAL A 211 -19.38 38.64 -33.52
C VAL A 211 -20.68 38.40 -32.76
N GLU A 212 -21.77 38.26 -33.50
CA GLU A 212 -23.04 37.76 -33.00
C GLU A 212 -22.82 36.35 -32.44
N SER A 213 -22.77 36.28 -31.11
CA SER A 213 -22.85 35.07 -30.32
C SER A 213 -24.19 34.40 -30.62
N SER A 214 -24.18 33.41 -31.52
CA SER A 214 -25.29 32.48 -31.74
C SER A 214 -25.69 31.86 -30.41
N GLY A 215 -26.78 32.38 -29.83
CA GLY A 215 -27.40 31.90 -28.62
C GLY A 215 -28.07 30.57 -28.88
N ALA A 216 -27.29 29.49 -28.86
CA ALA A 216 -27.84 28.18 -28.56
C ALA A 216 -28.29 28.23 -27.08
N ALA A 217 -29.59 28.47 -26.88
CA ALA A 217 -30.21 28.43 -25.57
C ALA A 217 -29.84 27.09 -24.91
N ALA A 218 -29.05 27.17 -23.83
CA ALA A 218 -28.77 26.01 -23.00
C ALA A 218 -30.13 25.39 -22.63
N PRO A 219 -30.31 24.06 -22.81
CA PRO A 219 -31.58 23.43 -22.48
C PRO A 219 -31.94 23.79 -21.03
N PRO A 220 -33.21 24.15 -20.74
CA PRO A 220 -33.63 24.49 -19.40
C PRO A 220 -33.43 23.27 -18.50
N LEU A 221 -32.27 23.21 -17.84
CA LEU A 221 -32.02 22.30 -16.75
C LEU A 221 -33.07 22.63 -15.69
N LEU A 222 -33.91 21.65 -15.35
CA LEU A 222 -34.98 21.76 -14.37
C LEU A 222 -34.50 22.52 -13.13
N PRO A 223 -34.94 23.77 -12.92
CA PRO A 223 -34.60 24.54 -11.74
C PRO A 223 -35.15 23.81 -10.51
N GLY A 224 -34.27 23.38 -9.60
CA GLY A 224 -34.69 22.80 -8.32
C GLY A 224 -34.36 21.32 -8.09
N LEU A 225 -33.67 20.63 -9.01
CA LEU A 225 -33.11 19.30 -8.71
C LEU A 225 -31.84 19.39 -7.84
N SER A 226 -31.95 19.95 -6.63
CA SER A 226 -30.92 19.76 -5.60
C SER A 226 -31.20 18.44 -4.88
N LEU A 227 -30.39 17.43 -5.17
CA LEU A 227 -30.42 16.19 -4.38
C LEU A 227 -30.04 16.50 -2.92
N PRO A 228 -30.83 16.03 -1.94
CA PRO A 228 -30.44 16.10 -0.54
C PRO A 228 -29.07 15.44 -0.30
N THR A 229 -28.24 16.03 0.57
CA THR A 229 -26.86 15.57 0.82
C THR A 229 -26.83 14.17 1.44
N ASP A 230 -27.80 13.84 2.29
CA ASP A 230 -28.04 12.53 2.87
C ASP A 230 -28.40 11.48 1.81
N VAL A 231 -29.29 11.80 0.87
CA VAL A 231 -29.60 10.91 -0.27
C VAL A 231 -28.36 10.65 -1.11
N MET A 232 -27.58 11.70 -1.40
CA MET A 232 -26.33 11.56 -2.14
C MET A 232 -25.34 10.68 -1.38
N ARG A 233 -25.17 10.90 -0.08
CA ARG A 233 -24.22 10.17 0.76
C ARG A 233 -24.62 8.70 0.97
N ASP A 234 -25.87 8.44 1.34
CA ASP A 234 -26.30 7.15 1.86
C ASP A 234 -26.77 6.21 0.74
N ILE A 235 -27.28 6.76 -0.37
CA ILE A 235 -27.74 5.97 -1.51
C ILE A 235 -26.71 6.00 -2.62
N PHE A 236 -26.34 7.17 -3.14
CA PHE A 236 -25.56 7.20 -4.38
C PHE A 236 -24.07 6.94 -4.20
N LEU A 237 -23.38 7.58 -3.24
CA LEU A 237 -21.92 7.44 -3.07
C LEU A 237 -21.44 5.98 -2.97
N PRO A 238 -22.13 5.05 -2.27
CA PRO A 238 -21.75 3.64 -2.24
C PRO A 238 -21.75 2.95 -3.61
N PHE A 239 -22.59 3.39 -4.54
CA PHE A 239 -22.70 2.82 -5.89
C PHE A 239 -21.88 3.58 -6.93
N LEU A 240 -21.43 4.80 -6.64
CA LEU A 240 -20.62 5.57 -7.58
C LEU A 240 -19.17 5.13 -7.57
N THR A 241 -18.65 4.86 -8.76
CA THR A 241 -17.20 4.79 -8.93
C THR A 241 -16.59 6.20 -8.87
N PRO A 242 -15.26 6.33 -8.67
CA PRO A 242 -14.59 7.61 -8.81
C PRO A 242 -14.80 8.26 -10.19
N HIS A 243 -15.01 7.45 -11.23
CA HIS A 243 -15.31 7.95 -12.58
C HIS A 243 -16.72 8.55 -12.64
N ASP A 244 -17.71 7.87 -12.05
CA ASP A 244 -19.09 8.37 -12.03
C ASP A 244 -19.21 9.65 -11.21
N SER A 245 -18.52 9.72 -10.06
CA SER A 245 -18.43 10.93 -9.23
C SER A 245 -17.79 12.09 -10.00
N THR A 246 -16.78 11.80 -10.83
CA THR A 246 -16.13 12.80 -11.69
C THR A 246 -17.06 13.28 -12.80
N ALA A 247 -17.80 12.36 -13.43
CA ALA A 247 -18.77 12.69 -14.47
C ALA A 247 -19.90 13.57 -13.91
N LEU A 248 -20.43 13.23 -12.73
CA LEU A 248 -21.44 14.03 -12.02
C LEU A 248 -20.91 15.43 -11.66
N CYS A 249 -19.65 15.53 -11.23
CA CYS A 249 -19.00 16.82 -10.98
C CYS A 249 -18.84 17.70 -12.24
N ARG A 250 -19.14 17.19 -13.44
CA ARG A 250 -19.09 17.94 -14.71
C ARG A 250 -20.48 18.31 -15.23
N THR A 251 -21.56 17.72 -14.72
CA THR A 251 -22.91 17.95 -15.26
C THR A 251 -23.50 19.29 -14.83
N SER A 252 -23.34 19.68 -13.55
CA SER A 252 -23.81 20.97 -13.05
C SER A 252 -23.10 21.37 -11.75
N GLU A 253 -23.01 22.68 -11.49
CA GLU A 253 -22.36 23.19 -10.27
C GLU A 253 -23.15 22.82 -9.00
N ALA A 254 -24.48 22.75 -9.08
CA ALA A 254 -25.32 22.32 -7.98
C ALA A 254 -25.05 20.86 -7.59
N VAL A 255 -25.09 19.93 -8.56
CA VAL A 255 -24.78 18.51 -8.33
C VAL A 255 -23.36 18.34 -7.80
N SER A 256 -22.41 19.07 -8.38
CA SER A 256 -21.01 19.03 -7.95
C SER A 256 -20.83 19.48 -6.50
N SER A 257 -21.55 20.51 -6.07
CA SER A 257 -21.50 21.01 -4.70
C SER A 257 -22.16 20.04 -3.72
N THR A 258 -23.26 19.39 -4.11
CA THR A 258 -23.89 18.32 -3.32
C THR A 258 -22.96 17.12 -3.17
N VAL A 259 -22.31 16.67 -4.26
CA VAL A 259 -21.33 15.57 -4.22
C VAL A 259 -20.16 15.94 -3.31
N GLU A 260 -19.63 17.15 -3.42
CA GLU A 260 -18.55 17.63 -2.56
C GLU A 260 -18.93 17.62 -1.07
N ALA A 261 -20.10 18.13 -0.72
CA ALA A 261 -20.59 18.13 0.66
C ALA A 261 -20.79 16.70 1.20
N ALA A 262 -21.33 15.79 0.38
CA ALA A 262 -21.51 14.39 0.74
C ALA A 262 -20.16 13.67 0.97
N LEU A 263 -19.17 13.92 0.11
CA LEU A 263 -17.82 13.37 0.26
C LEU A 263 -17.15 13.85 1.56
N VAL A 264 -17.24 15.15 1.87
CA VAL A 264 -16.69 15.72 3.11
C VAL A 264 -17.36 15.08 4.33
N ALA A 265 -18.69 15.00 4.34
CA ALA A 265 -19.43 14.39 5.45
C ALA A 265 -19.05 12.90 5.66
N ASP A 266 -18.86 12.14 4.58
CA ASP A 266 -18.46 10.73 4.68
C ASP A 266 -17.00 10.57 5.12
N MET A 267 -16.08 11.42 4.62
CA MET A 267 -14.68 11.43 5.09
C MET A 267 -14.59 11.77 6.58
N ASP A 268 -15.35 12.77 7.06
CA ASP A 268 -15.41 13.12 8.48
C ASP A 268 -15.97 11.98 9.32
N SER A 269 -17.00 11.28 8.82
CA SER A 269 -17.55 10.08 9.44
C SER A 269 -16.50 8.97 9.56
N ILE A 270 -15.71 8.70 8.51
CA ILE A 270 -14.62 7.72 8.55
C ILE A 270 -13.55 8.15 9.57
N ILE A 271 -13.16 9.43 9.58
CA ILE A 271 -12.16 9.96 10.52
C ILE A 271 -12.62 9.74 11.97
N GLN A 272 -13.88 10.07 12.26
CA GLN A 272 -14.45 9.91 13.60
C GLN A 272 -14.58 8.42 13.98
N ARG A 273 -15.20 7.60 13.12
CA ARG A 273 -15.47 6.17 13.35
C ARG A 273 -14.20 5.35 13.56
N ASP A 274 -13.13 5.70 12.84
CA ASP A 274 -11.88 4.96 12.87
C ASP A 274 -10.83 5.59 13.81
N GLY A 275 -11.24 6.58 14.61
CA GLY A 275 -10.40 7.21 15.65
C GLY A 275 -9.24 8.02 15.10
N LEU A 276 -9.36 8.51 13.86
CA LEU A 276 -8.35 9.33 13.19
C LEU A 276 -8.42 10.81 13.59
N THR A 277 -9.43 11.23 14.35
CA THR A 277 -9.56 12.60 14.86
C THR A 277 -8.28 13.01 15.60
N GLY A 278 -7.72 14.16 15.22
CA GLY A 278 -6.45 14.65 15.78
C GLY A 278 -5.20 13.93 15.27
N VAL A 279 -5.33 12.91 14.42
CA VAL A 279 -4.21 12.12 13.87
C VAL A 279 -4.04 12.33 12.38
N ILE A 280 -5.13 12.38 11.61
CA ILE A 280 -5.14 12.70 10.18
C ILE A 280 -6.09 13.88 9.97
N GLY A 281 -5.65 14.85 9.18
CA GLY A 281 -6.44 15.99 8.73
C GLY A 281 -6.36 16.09 7.21
N TYR A 282 -7.31 16.79 6.60
CA TYR A 282 -7.30 17.06 5.16
C TYR A 282 -7.72 18.51 4.87
N THR A 283 -7.52 19.41 5.84
CA THR A 283 -7.90 20.81 5.76
C THR A 283 -7.33 21.50 4.50
N PRO A 284 -6.05 21.29 4.12
CA PRO A 284 -5.50 21.89 2.90
C PRO A 284 -6.21 21.45 1.61
N LEU A 285 -6.73 20.22 1.56
CA LEU A 285 -7.49 19.71 0.42
C LEU A 285 -8.90 20.33 0.39
N ASN A 286 -9.51 20.49 1.56
CA ASN A 286 -10.85 21.09 1.68
C ASN A 286 -10.85 22.62 1.55
N GLN A 287 -9.77 23.32 1.87
CA GLN A 287 -9.74 24.80 1.84
C GLN A 287 -8.98 25.37 0.64
N SER A 288 -8.52 24.52 -0.29
CA SER A 288 -7.73 24.97 -1.44
C SER A 288 -8.54 25.94 -2.32
N SER A 289 -8.27 27.24 -2.16
CA SER A 289 -8.74 28.32 -3.04
C SER A 289 -7.88 28.43 -4.31
N HIS A 290 -6.69 27.83 -4.29
CA HIS A 290 -5.76 27.80 -5.41
C HIS A 290 -6.09 26.65 -6.37
N GLY A 291 -6.93 26.96 -7.36
CA GLY A 291 -7.27 26.06 -8.47
C GLY A 291 -8.73 26.16 -8.87
N SER A 292 -9.11 25.50 -9.96
CA SER A 292 -10.52 25.36 -10.31
C SER A 292 -11.24 24.51 -9.25
N ARG A 293 -12.51 24.85 -8.95
CA ARG A 293 -13.37 24.06 -8.04
C ARG A 293 -13.39 22.58 -8.42
N LEU A 294 -13.37 22.30 -9.72
CA LEU A 294 -13.28 20.94 -10.25
C LEU A 294 -12.02 20.20 -9.77
N VAL A 295 -10.84 20.83 -9.80
CA VAL A 295 -9.59 20.20 -9.32
C VAL A 295 -9.68 19.85 -7.84
N ARG A 296 -10.25 20.73 -7.02
CA ARG A 296 -10.50 20.44 -5.60
C ARG A 296 -11.42 19.22 -5.43
N ARG A 297 -12.55 19.17 -6.14
CA ARG A 297 -13.48 18.03 -6.10
C ARG A 297 -12.83 16.72 -6.50
N LEU A 298 -12.03 16.72 -7.56
CA LEU A 298 -11.28 15.52 -7.99
C LEU A 298 -10.30 15.01 -6.93
N ARG A 299 -9.67 15.93 -6.18
CA ARG A 299 -8.80 15.56 -5.05
C ARG A 299 -9.60 14.92 -3.91
N LEU A 300 -10.76 15.47 -3.57
CA LEU A 300 -11.64 14.92 -2.53
C LEU A 300 -12.20 13.55 -2.93
N ILE A 301 -12.63 13.36 -4.18
CA ILE A 301 -13.04 12.04 -4.72
C ILE A 301 -11.91 11.02 -4.56
N ARG A 302 -10.67 11.41 -4.88
CA ARG A 302 -9.51 10.50 -4.76
C ARG A 302 -9.17 10.18 -3.30
N LEU A 303 -9.23 11.17 -2.41
CA LEU A 303 -9.00 10.94 -0.98
C LEU A 303 -10.08 10.01 -0.40
N HIS A 304 -11.35 10.32 -0.65
CA HIS A 304 -12.50 9.52 -0.24
C HIS A 304 -12.34 8.07 -0.71
N TYR A 305 -12.00 7.86 -1.99
CA TYR A 305 -11.71 6.54 -2.53
C TYR A 305 -10.64 5.80 -1.72
N MET A 306 -9.53 6.47 -1.38
CA MET A 306 -8.47 5.86 -0.57
C MET A 306 -8.93 5.53 0.85
N MET A 307 -9.74 6.39 1.46
CA MET A 307 -10.29 6.18 2.79
C MET A 307 -11.26 4.98 2.82
N VAL A 308 -12.18 4.89 1.85
CA VAL A 308 -13.12 3.77 1.75
C VAL A 308 -12.39 2.45 1.42
N THR A 309 -11.47 2.47 0.46
CA THR A 309 -10.77 1.25 0.00
C THR A 309 -9.55 0.87 0.83
N GLY A 310 -9.12 1.74 1.75
CA GLY A 310 -7.96 1.55 2.62
C GLY A 310 -8.13 0.41 3.62
N GLY A 311 -9.36 0.09 4.03
CA GLY A 311 -9.64 -0.94 5.03
C GLY A 311 -9.63 -0.40 6.46
N ASP A 312 -9.09 -1.19 7.40
CA ASP A 312 -9.10 -0.87 8.84
C ASP A 312 -8.15 0.29 9.17
N TRP A 313 -8.65 1.52 9.28
CA TRP A 313 -7.81 2.69 9.57
C TRP A 313 -7.38 2.81 11.03
N ARG A 314 -8.04 2.10 11.95
CA ARG A 314 -7.76 2.18 13.39
C ARG A 314 -6.33 1.78 13.71
N GLY A 315 -5.78 0.79 12.98
CA GLY A 315 -4.39 0.37 13.13
C GLY A 315 -3.34 1.45 12.78
N THR A 316 -3.72 2.51 12.06
CA THR A 316 -2.84 3.63 11.68
C THR A 316 -2.63 4.63 12.82
N VAL A 317 -3.60 4.76 13.73
CA VAL A 317 -3.55 5.70 14.87
C VAL A 317 -2.30 5.51 15.74
N PRO A 318 -2.05 4.32 16.34
CA PRO A 318 -0.87 4.10 17.15
C PRO A 318 0.44 4.20 16.35
N LEU A 319 0.40 3.97 15.03
CA LEU A 319 1.57 4.09 14.17
C LEU A 319 1.98 5.55 13.97
N LEU A 320 1.01 6.45 13.70
CA LEU A 320 1.28 7.87 13.52
C LEU A 320 1.64 8.56 14.84
N ARG A 321 1.03 8.16 15.96
CA ARG A 321 1.45 8.59 17.31
C ARG A 321 2.90 8.18 17.58
N LEU A 322 3.24 6.92 17.33
CA LEU A 322 4.63 6.45 17.45
C LEU A 322 5.58 7.21 16.51
N ALA A 323 5.17 7.50 15.28
CA ALA A 323 5.97 8.30 14.37
C ALA A 323 6.23 9.72 14.90
N LYS A 324 5.26 10.35 15.56
CA LYS A 324 5.42 11.63 16.25
C LYS A 324 6.42 11.49 17.41
N SER A 325 6.23 10.52 18.30
CA SER A 325 7.14 10.28 19.44
C SER A 325 8.55 9.85 19.01
N CYS A 326 8.71 9.33 17.79
CA CYS A 326 10.00 9.07 17.15
C CYS A 326 10.61 10.28 16.40
N GLY A 327 9.97 11.45 16.45
CA GLY A 327 10.41 12.67 15.77
C GLY A 327 10.36 12.58 14.23
N ARG A 328 9.60 11.63 13.67
CA ARG A 328 9.44 11.44 12.22
C ARG A 328 8.29 12.25 11.65
N VAL A 329 7.31 12.53 12.49
CA VAL A 329 6.22 13.45 12.20
C VAL A 329 6.35 14.61 13.17
N GLN A 330 6.35 15.85 12.66
CA GLN A 330 6.53 17.04 13.50
C GLN A 330 5.31 17.31 14.39
N GLN A 331 4.10 17.11 13.84
CA GLN A 331 2.85 17.37 14.54
C GLN A 331 1.74 16.43 14.06
N LEU A 332 0.76 16.23 14.94
CA LEU A 332 -0.51 15.59 14.61
C LEU A 332 -1.63 16.63 14.78
N PRO A 333 -2.66 16.65 13.90
CA PRO A 333 -2.88 15.71 12.80
C PRO A 333 -1.87 15.87 11.63
N VAL A 334 -1.62 14.79 10.90
CA VAL A 334 -0.93 14.84 9.60
C VAL A 334 -1.91 15.42 8.58
N GLU A 335 -1.67 16.66 8.17
CA GLU A 335 -2.48 17.34 7.16
C GLU A 335 -2.16 16.82 5.76
N LEU A 336 -3.09 16.05 5.20
CA LEU A 336 -3.02 15.52 3.86
C LEU A 336 -3.18 16.65 2.82
N THR A 337 -2.34 16.58 1.79
CA THR A 337 -2.23 17.54 0.70
C THR A 337 -2.36 16.83 -0.65
N ASN A 338 -2.36 17.61 -1.72
CA ASN A 338 -2.40 17.06 -3.08
C ASN A 338 -1.16 16.19 -3.41
N ASP A 339 0.00 16.50 -2.83
CA ASP A 339 1.22 15.72 -3.08
C ASP A 339 1.13 14.33 -2.46
N ASP A 340 0.49 14.19 -1.30
CA ASP A 340 0.22 12.90 -0.66
C ASP A 340 -0.62 12.00 -1.58
N LEU A 341 -1.70 12.56 -2.15
CA LEU A 341 -2.55 11.85 -3.10
C LEU A 341 -1.80 11.45 -4.37
N ARG A 342 -0.95 12.34 -4.90
CA ARG A 342 -0.14 12.04 -6.09
C ARG A 342 0.85 10.91 -5.81
N LEU A 343 1.55 10.97 -4.69
CA LEU A 343 2.57 10.00 -4.29
C LEU A 343 1.99 8.62 -3.92
N ALA A 344 0.72 8.55 -3.51
CA ALA A 344 0.03 7.27 -3.31
C ALA A 344 -0.09 6.44 -4.60
N GLY A 345 -0.01 7.08 -5.78
CA GLY A 345 -0.08 6.43 -7.09
C GLY A 345 -1.48 6.39 -7.68
N SER A 346 -1.60 5.94 -8.94
CA SER A 346 -2.87 5.88 -9.67
C SER A 346 -3.87 4.91 -9.02
N LYS A 347 -5.15 4.97 -9.44
CA LYS A 347 -6.18 4.03 -8.99
C LYS A 347 -5.74 2.57 -9.18
N ALA A 348 -5.17 2.23 -10.34
CA ALA A 348 -4.66 0.87 -10.60
C ALA A 348 -3.54 0.44 -9.62
N VAL A 349 -2.66 1.38 -9.23
CA VAL A 349 -1.61 1.11 -8.24
C VAL A 349 -2.21 0.89 -6.84
N ILE A 350 -3.20 1.70 -6.46
CA ILE A 350 -3.92 1.56 -5.19
C ILE A 350 -4.66 0.21 -5.15
N ASP A 351 -5.39 -0.12 -6.21
CA ASP A 351 -6.22 -1.33 -6.27
C ASP A 351 -5.40 -2.61 -6.24
N SER A 352 -4.24 -2.60 -6.89
CA SER A 352 -3.30 -3.74 -6.86
C SER A 352 -2.56 -3.89 -5.53
N ARG A 353 -2.60 -2.90 -4.63
CA ARG A 353 -2.04 -3.02 -3.26
C ARG A 353 -3.03 -3.68 -2.32
N ARG A 354 -2.49 -4.32 -1.27
CA ARG A 354 -3.31 -4.80 -0.13
C ARG A 354 -3.74 -3.61 0.75
N LYS A 355 -4.84 -3.78 1.48
CA LYS A 355 -5.46 -2.74 2.33
C LYS A 355 -4.43 -1.97 3.20
N ALA A 356 -3.63 -2.66 4.01
CA ALA A 356 -2.59 -2.01 4.84
C ALA A 356 -1.57 -1.17 4.04
N LEU A 357 -1.16 -1.61 2.85
CA LEU A 357 -0.24 -0.86 1.98
C LEU A 357 -0.91 0.37 1.36
N ARG A 358 -2.21 0.31 1.03
CA ARG A 358 -2.97 1.46 0.52
C ARG A 358 -2.97 2.59 1.54
N GLN A 359 -3.31 2.28 2.78
CA GLN A 359 -3.32 3.25 3.89
C GLN A 359 -1.93 3.86 4.08
N TYR A 360 -0.91 3.01 4.22
CA TYR A 360 0.46 3.46 4.45
C TYR A 360 0.99 4.30 3.29
N SER A 361 0.62 4.00 2.04
CA SER A 361 1.07 4.75 0.87
C SER A 361 0.71 6.23 0.92
N LEU A 362 -0.39 6.59 1.59
CA LEU A 362 -0.87 7.95 1.69
C LEU A 362 0.10 8.87 2.44
N TYR A 363 0.70 8.38 3.53
CA TYR A 363 1.55 9.20 4.41
C TYR A 363 3.01 8.71 4.52
N SER A 364 3.37 7.58 3.88
CA SER A 364 4.71 6.98 4.01
C SER A 364 5.88 7.95 3.70
N HIS A 365 5.70 8.81 2.70
CA HIS A 365 6.72 9.78 2.29
C HIS A 365 6.95 10.89 3.33
N ARG A 366 5.95 11.17 4.17
CA ARG A 366 6.06 12.14 5.29
C ARG A 366 6.95 11.61 6.41
N LEU A 367 7.15 10.30 6.48
CA LEU A 367 7.97 9.63 7.51
C LEU A 367 9.47 9.62 7.16
N GLY A 368 9.84 10.17 6.00
CA GLY A 368 11.21 10.24 5.49
C GLY A 368 11.54 9.16 4.45
N GLU A 369 12.64 9.35 3.73
CA GLU A 369 12.97 8.53 2.54
C GLU A 369 13.15 7.03 2.88
N ARG A 370 13.71 6.71 4.05
CA ARG A 370 13.87 5.30 4.50
C ARG A 370 12.55 4.62 4.90
N MET A 371 11.47 5.38 5.01
CA MET A 371 10.13 4.92 5.35
C MET A 371 9.16 5.03 4.18
N ARG A 372 9.59 5.62 3.05
CA ARG A 372 8.76 5.83 1.88
C ARG A 372 8.38 4.50 1.24
N LEU A 373 7.08 4.34 0.93
CA LEU A 373 6.58 3.22 0.15
C LEU A 373 6.54 3.60 -1.33
N THR A 374 7.34 2.93 -2.14
CA THR A 374 7.40 3.10 -3.59
C THR A 374 6.97 1.81 -4.30
N ARG A 375 6.83 1.88 -5.63
CA ARG A 375 6.58 0.71 -6.46
C ARG A 375 7.60 0.70 -7.60
N ASN A 376 8.33 -0.39 -7.74
CA ASN A 376 9.33 -0.52 -8.81
C ASN A 376 8.68 -0.83 -10.16
N ALA A 377 9.50 -0.81 -11.22
CA ALA A 377 9.08 -1.10 -12.60
C ALA A 377 8.45 -2.49 -12.77
N GLY A 378 8.83 -3.45 -11.90
CA GLY A 378 8.25 -4.79 -11.86
C GLY A 378 6.91 -4.86 -11.10
N GLY A 379 6.32 -3.73 -10.72
CA GLY A 379 5.06 -3.69 -9.98
C GLY A 379 5.15 -4.24 -8.57
N ARG A 380 6.35 -4.28 -7.95
CA ARG A 380 6.53 -4.73 -6.56
C ARG A 380 6.71 -3.53 -5.62
N ASP A 381 6.15 -3.63 -4.42
CA ASP A 381 6.24 -2.57 -3.42
C ASP A 381 7.61 -2.60 -2.71
N GLU A 382 8.17 -1.41 -2.49
CA GLU A 382 9.46 -1.21 -1.82
C GLU A 382 9.30 -0.23 -0.65
N LEU A 383 9.89 -0.56 0.50
CA LEU A 383 9.93 0.29 1.69
C LEU A 383 11.37 0.75 1.93
N GLY A 384 11.62 2.04 1.71
CA GLY A 384 12.96 2.64 1.85
C GLY A 384 14.02 1.90 1.04
N GLY A 385 13.68 1.49 -0.19
CA GLY A 385 14.56 0.74 -1.11
C GLY A 385 14.59 -0.79 -0.92
N GLY A 386 13.99 -1.33 0.15
CA GLY A 386 13.92 -2.78 0.35
C GLY A 386 12.59 -3.37 -0.10
N LEU A 387 12.62 -4.56 -0.68
CA LEU A 387 11.44 -5.23 -1.23
C LEU A 387 10.49 -5.68 -0.11
N VAL A 388 9.20 -5.32 -0.22
CA VAL A 388 8.14 -5.81 0.66
C VAL A 388 7.28 -6.82 -0.09
N ARG A 389 7.19 -8.04 0.44
CA ARG A 389 6.30 -9.08 -0.06
C ARG A 389 5.27 -9.42 1.00
N VAL A 390 4.03 -8.98 0.80
CA VAL A 390 2.92 -9.36 1.67
C VAL A 390 2.47 -10.78 1.37
N HIS A 391 2.34 -11.60 2.42
CA HIS A 391 1.89 -12.97 2.31
C HIS A 391 0.36 -13.05 2.17
N THR A 392 -0.09 -14.01 1.38
CA THR A 392 -1.48 -14.49 1.46
C THR A 392 -1.59 -15.54 2.56
N ARG A 393 -2.81 -15.87 3.00
CA ARG A 393 -3.03 -16.91 4.02
C ARG A 393 -2.36 -18.24 3.67
N GLN A 394 -2.39 -18.63 2.39
CA GLN A 394 -1.77 -19.85 1.88
C GLN A 394 -0.23 -19.78 1.93
N ARG A 395 0.34 -18.62 1.58
CA ARG A 395 1.80 -18.40 1.46
C ARG A 395 2.45 -17.84 2.74
N ALA A 396 1.68 -17.64 3.80
CA ALA A 396 2.22 -17.17 5.08
C ALA A 396 3.11 -18.27 5.69
N PRO A 397 4.27 -17.91 6.28
CA PRO A 397 5.10 -18.86 7.03
C PRO A 397 4.27 -19.59 8.09
N ALA A 398 4.56 -20.87 8.31
CA ALA A 398 3.78 -21.71 9.23
C ALA A 398 3.64 -21.09 10.63
N ILE A 399 4.71 -20.45 11.12
CA ILE A 399 4.76 -19.76 12.40
C ILE A 399 3.77 -18.59 12.53
N TYR A 400 3.34 -17.98 11.42
CA TYR A 400 2.40 -16.85 11.40
C TYR A 400 1.02 -17.24 10.87
N ARG A 401 0.87 -18.44 10.29
CA ARG A 401 -0.39 -18.87 9.65
C ARG A 401 -1.58 -18.87 10.62
N HIS A 402 -1.35 -19.23 11.88
CA HIS A 402 -2.39 -19.23 12.92
C HIS A 402 -2.80 -17.83 13.41
N ARG A 403 -2.00 -16.79 13.12
CA ARG A 403 -2.27 -15.38 13.47
C ARG A 403 -2.48 -14.52 12.22
N PHE A 404 -2.84 -15.13 11.10
CA PHE A 404 -3.01 -14.42 9.85
C PHE A 404 -4.20 -13.45 9.96
N ASP A 405 -3.92 -12.15 9.83
CA ASP A 405 -4.92 -11.11 9.68
C ASP A 405 -4.93 -10.63 8.23
N ALA A 406 -6.10 -10.62 7.59
CA ALA A 406 -6.21 -10.12 6.22
C ALA A 406 -6.11 -8.59 6.13
N ALA A 407 -6.42 -7.87 7.21
CA ALA A 407 -6.29 -6.42 7.30
C ALA A 407 -4.82 -6.00 7.47
N ASP A 408 -4.05 -6.75 8.25
CA ASP A 408 -2.61 -6.53 8.49
C ASP A 408 -1.77 -7.82 8.29
N PRO A 409 -1.68 -8.33 7.05
CA PRO A 409 -1.08 -9.62 6.76
C PRO A 409 0.42 -9.67 7.07
N PRO A 410 0.96 -10.86 7.41
CA PRO A 410 2.39 -11.08 7.51
C PRO A 410 3.11 -10.65 6.22
N CYS A 411 4.35 -10.19 6.34
CA CYS A 411 5.15 -9.79 5.19
C CYS A 411 6.61 -10.19 5.33
N ARG A 412 7.26 -10.47 4.20
CA ARG A 412 8.71 -10.56 4.09
C ARG A 412 9.28 -9.22 3.66
N TYR A 413 10.32 -8.77 4.35
CA TYR A 413 11.09 -7.58 4.01
C TYR A 413 12.53 -7.95 3.67
N ARG A 414 12.99 -7.53 2.49
CA ARG A 414 14.37 -7.75 2.02
C ARG A 414 15.05 -6.40 1.83
N GLU A 415 15.82 -6.01 2.83
CA GLU A 415 16.52 -4.72 2.87
C GLU A 415 17.58 -4.61 1.77
N PHE A 416 18.29 -5.71 1.51
CA PHE A 416 19.40 -5.75 0.58
C PHE A 416 19.15 -6.81 -0.50
N PRO A 417 18.73 -6.40 -1.72
CA PRO A 417 18.50 -7.33 -2.82
C PRO A 417 19.73 -8.17 -3.18
N ALA A 418 20.94 -7.67 -2.92
CA ALA A 418 22.19 -8.34 -3.27
C ALA A 418 22.42 -9.69 -2.54
N TYR A 419 21.88 -9.88 -1.33
CA TYR A 419 22.19 -11.05 -0.49
C TYR A 419 21.27 -12.26 -0.69
N GLY A 420 20.78 -12.48 -1.92
CA GLY A 420 19.89 -13.61 -2.21
C GLY A 420 18.59 -13.56 -1.39
N ASP A 421 17.91 -14.69 -1.25
CA ASP A 421 16.55 -14.74 -0.66
C ASP A 421 16.45 -14.52 0.86
N ALA A 422 17.56 -14.13 1.49
CA ALA A 422 17.60 -13.70 2.88
C ALA A 422 16.66 -12.49 3.10
N GLY A 423 15.88 -12.57 4.16
CA GLY A 423 14.86 -11.58 4.47
C GLY A 423 14.35 -11.71 5.90
N LEU A 424 13.63 -10.68 6.33
CA LEU A 424 12.97 -10.63 7.62
C LEU A 424 11.49 -10.91 7.41
N ASP A 425 10.99 -12.00 7.98
CA ASP A 425 9.57 -12.33 8.00
C ASP A 425 8.93 -11.71 9.24
N TYR A 426 8.03 -10.77 9.03
CA TYR A 426 7.26 -10.10 10.08
C TYR A 426 5.87 -10.72 10.20
N SER A 427 5.38 -10.80 11.44
CA SER A 427 4.02 -11.29 11.70
C SER A 427 2.92 -10.37 11.16
N SER A 428 3.24 -9.13 10.80
CA SER A 428 2.33 -8.12 10.24
C SER A 428 3.08 -7.03 9.49
N PHE A 429 2.44 -6.38 8.52
CA PHE A 429 3.02 -5.25 7.80
C PHE A 429 3.17 -4.02 8.71
N ARG A 430 2.17 -3.72 9.56
CA ARG A 430 2.31 -2.61 10.53
C ARG A 430 3.43 -2.89 11.54
N GLY A 431 3.64 -4.16 11.90
CA GLY A 431 4.78 -4.57 12.72
C GLY A 431 6.14 -4.23 12.09
N LEU A 432 6.29 -4.46 10.77
CA LEU A 432 7.46 -4.01 10.01
C LEU A 432 7.64 -2.49 10.10
N ILE A 433 6.57 -1.73 9.86
CA ILE A 433 6.63 -0.26 9.89
C ILE A 433 7.03 0.26 11.27
N ILE A 434 6.40 -0.24 12.33
CA ILE A 434 6.69 0.14 13.72
C ILE A 434 8.15 -0.11 14.07
N ARG A 435 8.65 -1.32 13.78
CA ARG A 435 10.05 -1.68 14.06
C ARG A 435 11.02 -0.76 13.33
N ARG A 436 10.75 -0.44 12.06
CA ARG A 436 11.62 0.47 11.29
C ARG A 436 11.57 1.91 11.79
N LEU A 437 10.39 2.44 12.11
CA LEU A 437 10.25 3.79 12.69
C LEU A 437 11.10 3.93 13.96
N ALA A 438 10.96 2.96 14.85
CA ALA A 438 11.69 2.91 16.11
C ALA A 438 13.21 2.78 15.89
N ALA A 439 13.65 1.81 15.07
CA ALA A 439 15.06 1.54 14.83
C ALA A 439 15.82 2.73 14.21
N LEU A 440 15.16 3.53 13.37
CA LEU A 440 15.79 4.69 12.73
C LEU A 440 16.01 5.88 13.66
N SER A 441 15.28 5.97 14.78
CA SER A 441 15.28 7.14 15.67
C SER A 441 15.80 6.86 17.08
N SER A 442 16.03 5.60 17.45
CA SER A 442 16.29 5.24 18.83
C SER A 442 17.77 5.15 19.20
N ARG A 443 18.01 5.32 20.49
CA ARG A 443 19.28 5.12 21.17
C ARG A 443 19.15 3.94 22.12
N GLU A 444 20.25 3.25 22.35
CA GLU A 444 20.32 2.19 23.35
C GLU A 444 20.42 2.81 24.75
N VAL A 445 19.62 2.30 25.67
CA VAL A 445 19.66 2.66 27.10
C VAL A 445 20.47 1.62 27.87
N THR A 446 20.18 0.34 27.65
CA THR A 446 20.91 -0.80 28.22
C THR A 446 20.70 -2.03 27.34
N ARG A 447 21.66 -2.95 27.39
CA ARG A 447 21.67 -4.23 26.66
C ARG A 447 22.16 -5.31 27.60
N HIS A 448 21.45 -6.43 27.62
CA HIS A 448 21.83 -7.60 28.40
C HIS A 448 21.66 -8.87 27.58
N SER A 449 22.41 -9.91 27.94
CA SER A 449 22.34 -11.23 27.32
C SER A 449 22.24 -12.31 28.38
N GLY A 450 21.40 -13.32 28.16
CA GLY A 450 21.19 -14.37 29.16
C GLY A 450 20.10 -15.37 28.78
N ARG A 451 20.25 -16.61 29.27
CA ARG A 451 19.33 -17.72 28.95
C ARG A 451 17.89 -17.48 29.41
N ARG A 452 17.68 -16.71 30.49
CA ARG A 452 16.34 -16.38 31.01
C ARG A 452 15.52 -15.54 30.03
N ILE A 453 16.16 -14.79 29.13
CA ILE A 453 15.49 -14.00 28.09
C ILE A 453 14.80 -14.95 27.10
N GLY A 454 15.37 -16.12 26.82
CA GLY A 454 14.73 -17.14 25.98
C GLY A 454 13.38 -17.62 26.53
N ALA A 455 13.23 -17.69 27.86
CA ALA A 455 11.96 -18.03 28.50
C ALA A 455 10.95 -16.89 28.38
N LEU A 456 11.38 -15.63 28.53
CA LEU A 456 10.54 -14.45 28.31
C LEU A 456 10.05 -14.39 26.84
N MET A 457 10.93 -14.71 25.88
CA MET A 457 10.59 -14.84 24.46
C MET A 457 9.69 -16.02 24.13
N ALA A 458 9.45 -16.97 25.04
CA ALA A 458 8.52 -18.07 24.83
C ALA A 458 7.08 -17.73 25.30
N GLN A 459 6.90 -16.72 26.16
CA GLN A 459 5.59 -16.33 26.68
C GLN A 459 4.62 -15.90 25.57
N GLN A 460 3.31 -16.00 25.73
CA GLN A 460 2.39 -15.50 24.70
C GLN A 460 2.28 -13.96 24.72
N PRO A 461 2.21 -13.28 23.56
CA PRO A 461 1.90 -11.85 23.53
C PRO A 461 0.43 -11.59 23.91
N PRO A 462 0.07 -10.39 24.40
CA PRO A 462 0.95 -9.25 24.66
C PRO A 462 1.81 -9.43 25.91
N LEU A 463 3.09 -9.06 25.84
CA LEU A 463 3.98 -9.06 27.02
C LEU A 463 3.71 -7.81 27.86
N TRP A 464 3.54 -7.98 29.17
CA TRP A 464 3.31 -6.89 30.12
C TRP A 464 2.10 -5.99 29.78
N GLY A 465 1.10 -6.54 29.08
CA GLY A 465 -0.02 -5.76 28.56
C GLY A 465 0.36 -4.75 27.46
N CYS A 466 1.60 -4.79 26.98
CA CYS A 466 2.13 -3.92 25.94
C CYS A 466 2.01 -4.55 24.56
N ARG A 467 1.80 -3.70 23.54
CA ARG A 467 1.78 -4.15 22.14
C ARG A 467 3.10 -4.82 21.79
N THR A 468 3.02 -6.08 21.36
CA THR A 468 4.18 -6.93 21.06
C THR A 468 4.16 -7.35 19.60
N ILE A 469 5.27 -7.12 18.89
CA ILE A 469 5.47 -7.52 17.49
C ILE A 469 6.48 -8.67 17.47
N ALA A 470 6.18 -9.72 16.71
CA ALA A 470 7.10 -10.82 16.48
C ALA A 470 7.59 -10.81 15.03
N TYR A 471 8.88 -11.08 14.84
CA TYR A 471 9.47 -11.26 13.52
C TYR A 471 10.67 -12.21 13.60
N SER A 472 11.12 -12.68 12.45
CA SER A 472 12.22 -13.64 12.35
C SER A 472 13.06 -13.41 11.10
N THR A 473 14.35 -13.73 11.17
CA THR A 473 15.20 -13.80 9.98
C THR A 473 15.08 -15.17 9.33
N THR A 474 14.96 -15.22 8.00
CA THR A 474 15.26 -16.45 7.27
C THR A 474 16.69 -16.36 6.76
N ASP A 475 17.55 -17.04 7.50
CA ASP A 475 18.95 -17.42 7.32
C ASP A 475 19.81 -16.61 6.32
N TYR A 476 20.87 -15.99 6.84
CA TYR A 476 22.03 -15.53 6.09
C TYR A 476 23.08 -16.66 6.03
N GLY A 477 22.70 -17.85 5.57
CA GLY A 477 23.55 -19.01 5.27
C GLY A 477 24.52 -19.56 6.34
N TRP A 478 24.70 -18.89 7.47
CA TRP A 478 25.74 -19.16 8.48
C TRP A 478 25.25 -18.94 9.91
N SER A 479 24.28 -18.03 10.13
CA SER A 479 23.82 -17.65 11.47
C SER A 479 22.48 -18.28 11.86
N GLY A 480 21.82 -18.98 10.93
CA GLY A 480 20.54 -19.67 11.12
C GLY A 480 19.36 -18.73 11.37
N PHE A 481 18.25 -19.30 11.87
CA PHE A 481 17.01 -18.59 12.20
C PHE A 481 17.12 -17.76 13.49
N VAL A 482 17.07 -16.42 13.40
CA VAL A 482 16.99 -15.56 14.59
C VAL A 482 15.55 -15.13 14.77
N THR A 483 15.00 -15.31 15.97
CA THR A 483 13.68 -14.81 16.34
C THR A 483 13.81 -13.51 17.11
N TYR A 484 12.87 -12.59 16.88
CA TYR A 484 12.82 -11.30 17.55
C TYR A 484 11.46 -11.06 18.16
N ARG A 485 11.46 -10.28 19.24
CA ARG A 485 10.27 -9.67 19.81
C ARG A 485 10.52 -8.21 20.08
N PHE A 486 9.52 -7.40 19.76
CA PHE A 486 9.56 -5.95 19.93
C PHE A 486 8.35 -5.51 20.74
N VAL A 487 8.57 -4.98 21.94
CA VAL A 487 7.52 -4.60 22.90
C VAL A 487 7.51 -3.08 23.07
N ILE A 488 6.42 -2.43 22.72
CA ILE A 488 6.26 -0.97 22.83
C ILE A 488 5.85 -0.63 24.27
N LEU A 489 6.72 0.04 25.02
CA LEU A 489 6.43 0.45 26.40
C LEU A 489 5.69 1.79 26.45
N CYS A 490 6.09 2.75 25.62
CA CYS A 490 5.41 4.03 25.39
C CYS A 490 5.71 4.58 23.99
N GLY A 491 4.97 5.61 23.57
CA GLY A 491 5.08 6.30 22.29
C GLY A 491 3.88 6.11 21.38
N ALA A 492 2.99 5.15 21.66
CA ALA A 492 1.83 4.86 20.83
C ALA A 492 0.55 5.58 21.29
N GLU A 493 0.58 6.19 22.48
CA GLU A 493 -0.58 6.87 23.08
C GLU A 493 -0.56 8.37 22.81
N GLU A 494 -1.70 9.01 23.01
CA GLU A 494 -1.82 10.46 22.88
C GLU A 494 -1.05 11.16 24.01
N GLY A 495 -0.31 12.21 23.66
CA GLY A 495 0.51 12.96 24.62
C GLY A 495 1.91 12.38 24.86
N ASP A 496 2.22 11.18 24.37
CA ASP A 496 3.56 10.60 24.50
C ASP A 496 4.60 11.46 23.73
N GLU A 497 5.52 12.09 24.46
CA GLU A 497 6.58 12.94 23.87
C GLU A 497 7.75 12.14 23.29
N PHE A 498 7.94 10.90 23.76
CA PHE A 498 9.00 10.00 23.31
C PHE A 498 8.51 8.57 23.21
N ALA A 499 9.25 7.75 22.47
CA ALA A 499 9.03 6.33 22.35
C ALA A 499 10.05 5.56 23.19
N ALA A 500 9.58 4.54 23.93
CA ALA A 500 10.42 3.58 24.63
C ALA A 500 9.95 2.17 24.32
N TYR A 501 10.89 1.26 24.10
CA TYR A 501 10.57 -0.10 23.72
C TYR A 501 11.67 -1.08 24.11
N ILE A 502 11.29 -2.36 24.22
CA ILE A 502 12.18 -3.48 24.42
C ILE A 502 12.32 -4.26 23.12
N GLU A 503 13.55 -4.53 22.70
CA GLU A 503 13.85 -5.47 21.62
C GLU A 503 14.55 -6.69 22.22
N MET A 504 14.05 -7.89 21.91
CA MET A 504 14.66 -9.15 22.31
C MET A 504 15.01 -9.96 21.06
N ALA A 505 16.15 -10.62 21.10
CA ALA A 505 16.57 -11.57 20.07
C ALA A 505 16.91 -12.92 20.69
N LYS A 506 16.56 -14.01 20.00
CA LYS A 506 16.99 -15.37 20.34
C LYS A 506 17.63 -16.02 19.12
N TYR A 507 18.87 -16.45 19.30
CA TYR A 507 19.73 -17.03 18.30
C TYR A 507 19.66 -18.58 18.34
N ASN A 508 20.18 -19.24 17.30
CA ASN A 508 20.09 -20.70 17.17
C ASN A 508 20.94 -21.47 18.17
N ASP A 509 22.03 -20.87 18.65
CA ASP A 509 22.86 -21.43 19.72
C ASP A 509 22.16 -21.36 21.10
N GLY A 510 20.91 -20.86 21.15
CA GLY A 510 20.13 -20.69 22.37
C GLY A 510 20.51 -19.45 23.16
N SER A 511 21.50 -18.66 22.72
CA SER A 511 21.77 -17.35 23.28
C SER A 511 20.61 -16.41 23.01
N ALA A 512 20.41 -15.45 23.90
CA ALA A 512 19.35 -14.46 23.78
C ALA A 512 19.81 -13.13 24.37
N SER A 513 19.36 -12.04 23.76
CA SER A 513 19.63 -10.67 24.18
C SER A 513 18.33 -9.88 24.37
N ILE A 514 18.40 -8.86 25.21
CA ILE A 514 17.33 -7.90 25.51
C ILE A 514 17.94 -6.50 25.55
N GLU A 515 17.26 -5.55 24.91
CA GLU A 515 17.69 -4.16 24.79
C GLU A 515 16.54 -3.23 25.13
N LEU A 516 16.80 -2.26 26.00
CA LEU A 516 15.91 -1.11 26.20
C LEU A 516 16.39 0.03 25.31
N ARG A 517 15.48 0.54 24.47
CA ARG A 517 15.79 1.63 23.53
C ARG A 517 14.77 2.75 23.65
N THR A 518 15.20 3.98 23.34
CA THR A 518 14.38 5.19 23.46
C THR A 518 14.69 6.24 22.43
N THR A 519 13.73 7.11 22.14
CA THR A 519 13.91 8.34 21.35
C THR A 519 14.04 9.59 22.22
N ALA A 520 13.90 9.46 23.55
CA ALA A 520 14.09 10.56 24.50
C ALA A 520 15.51 11.14 24.40
N ALA A 521 15.62 12.46 24.58
CA ALA A 521 16.93 13.11 24.67
C ALA A 521 17.64 12.70 25.98
N PRO A 522 18.94 12.36 25.95
CA PRO A 522 19.70 12.07 27.16
C PRO A 522 19.88 13.33 28.00
N ARG A 523 19.94 13.17 29.32
CA ARG A 523 20.44 14.22 30.22
C ARG A 523 21.93 14.47 29.95
N GLY A 524 22.33 15.74 29.92
CA GLY A 524 23.73 16.12 29.74
C GLY A 524 24.62 15.63 30.88
N GLY A 525 25.83 15.17 30.56
CA GLY A 525 26.85 14.79 31.54
C GLY A 525 26.68 13.43 32.21
N VAL A 526 25.69 12.61 31.81
CA VAL A 526 25.43 11.28 32.38
C VAL A 526 25.33 10.25 31.25
N SER A 527 25.71 9.00 31.51
CA SER A 527 25.66 7.89 30.55
C SER A 527 24.70 6.76 30.99
N GLY A 528 24.41 5.85 30.07
CA GLY A 528 23.60 4.66 30.34
C GLY A 528 22.16 4.97 30.79
N PRO A 529 21.54 4.08 31.60
CA PRO A 529 20.19 4.28 32.12
C PRO A 529 19.97 5.59 32.88
N ALA A 530 20.98 6.07 33.60
CA ALA A 530 20.90 7.31 34.37
C ALA A 530 20.76 8.55 33.47
N ALA A 531 21.14 8.47 32.18
CA ALA A 531 20.88 9.51 31.19
C ALA A 531 19.40 9.59 30.78
N PHE A 532 18.58 8.57 31.07
CA PHE A 532 17.19 8.45 30.61
C PHE A 532 16.20 8.05 31.74
N PRO A 533 16.11 8.82 32.84
CA PRO A 533 15.34 8.41 34.01
C PRO A 533 13.83 8.27 33.78
N GLN A 534 13.25 9.05 32.85
CA GLN A 534 11.84 8.89 32.47
C GLN A 534 11.60 7.54 31.78
N VAL A 535 12.52 7.12 30.92
CA VAL A 535 12.44 5.84 30.19
C VAL A 535 12.56 4.66 31.16
N VAL A 536 13.51 4.75 32.08
CA VAL A 536 13.69 3.80 33.18
C VAL A 536 12.41 3.68 34.03
N SER A 537 11.80 4.82 34.37
CA SER A 537 10.54 4.84 35.12
C SER A 537 9.41 4.13 34.38
N VAL A 538 9.27 4.38 33.07
CA VAL A 538 8.30 3.69 32.21
C VAL A 538 8.56 2.18 32.17
N ALA A 539 9.82 1.76 32.02
CA ALA A 539 10.17 0.34 32.02
C ALA A 539 9.81 -0.32 33.37
N ARG A 540 10.15 0.33 34.49
CA ARG A 540 9.82 -0.13 35.86
C ARG A 540 8.33 -0.23 36.13
N SER A 541 7.51 0.65 35.56
CA SER A 541 6.05 0.61 35.78
C SER A 541 5.34 -0.45 34.95
N LYS A 542 5.89 -0.81 33.78
CA LYS A 542 5.29 -1.79 32.87
C LYS A 542 5.78 -3.22 33.11
N MET A 543 7.08 -3.41 33.29
CA MET A 543 7.68 -4.73 33.37
C MET A 543 7.50 -5.33 34.77
N ASP A 544 7.31 -6.65 34.84
CA ASP A 544 7.28 -7.35 36.12
C ASP A 544 8.65 -7.39 36.81
N GLY A 545 8.66 -7.58 38.13
CA GLY A 545 9.90 -7.63 38.93
C GLY A 545 10.95 -8.64 38.41
N PRO A 546 10.57 -9.88 38.05
CA PRO A 546 11.51 -10.84 37.46
C PRO A 546 12.14 -10.39 36.14
N SER A 547 11.39 -9.70 35.27
CA SER A 547 11.84 -9.18 33.99
C SER A 547 12.74 -7.96 34.15
N LEU A 548 12.44 -7.09 35.11
CA LEU A 548 13.30 -5.94 35.44
C LEU A 548 14.70 -6.37 35.85
N LYS A 549 14.85 -7.52 36.55
CA LYS A 549 16.17 -8.09 36.89
C LYS A 549 17.00 -8.51 35.67
N LEU A 550 16.41 -8.59 34.47
CA LEU A 550 17.13 -8.88 33.22
C LEU A 550 17.75 -7.64 32.58
N LEU A 551 17.41 -6.45 33.07
CA LEU A 551 18.01 -5.19 32.69
C LEU A 551 18.76 -4.67 33.93
N PRO A 552 19.91 -5.26 34.28
CA PRO A 552 20.72 -4.69 35.35
C PRO A 552 21.00 -3.23 35.01
N ASP A 553 21.00 -2.38 36.03
CA ASP A 553 21.24 -0.93 35.97
C ASP A 553 20.05 -0.01 35.64
N ILE A 554 18.82 -0.52 35.44
CA ILE A 554 17.62 0.34 35.36
C ILE A 554 16.97 0.63 36.70
#